data_AF-A0A239CDG8-F1
#
_entry.id   AF-A0A239CDG8-F1
#
_cell.length_a   1.000
_cell.length_b   1.000
_cell.length_c   1.000
_cell.angle_alpha   90.00
_cell.angle_beta   90.00
_cell.angle_gamma   90.00
#
_symmetry.space_group_name_H-M   'P 1'
#
loop_
_entity.id
_entity.type
_entity.pdbx_description
1 polymer ?
#
loop_
_entity_poly.entity_id
_entity_poly.type
_entity_poly.pdbx_seq_one_letter_code
_entity_poly.pdbx_strand_id
1 'polypeptide(L)'
;MTVLPLPDRGRWVWDARDRTRAVRVSTHGAAGLLNLSVWRDDVCVGTVKLRPDEAAELVGALTEGLARLAGPPAPDAARLAAVEDRLAGLEARLAAPPGRRVADGARAAAAAVAGQVLRRLR
;
A
#
# COMPACT_ATOMS: atom_id res chain seq x y z
N MET A 1 -7.76 4.53 44.53
CA MET A 1 -6.68 4.68 43.52
C MET A 1 -7.21 4.15 42.20
N THR A 2 -7.41 5.02 41.21
CA THR A 2 -7.95 4.62 39.91
C THR A 2 -6.79 4.27 38.99
N VAL A 3 -6.64 2.99 38.67
CA VAL A 3 -5.67 2.52 37.68
C VAL A 3 -6.31 2.70 36.31
N LEU A 4 -5.76 3.58 35.48
CA LEU A 4 -6.11 3.68 34.07
C LEU A 4 -5.49 2.48 33.34
N PRO A 5 -6.27 1.70 32.56
CA PRO A 5 -5.73 0.58 31.81
C PRO A 5 -4.63 1.07 30.87
N LEU A 6 -3.54 0.29 30.77
CA LEU A 6 -2.47 0.58 29.83
C LEU A 6 -3.07 0.52 28.41
N PRO A 7 -2.84 1.52 27.54
CA PRO A 7 -3.33 1.53 26.17
C PRO A 7 -3.03 0.21 25.48
N ASP A 8 -3.99 -0.32 24.72
CA ASP A 8 -3.86 -1.55 23.95
C ASP A 8 -2.60 -1.48 23.07
N ARG A 9 -1.55 -2.17 23.53
CA ARG A 9 -0.28 -2.40 22.85
C ARG A 9 0.36 -1.14 22.26
N GLY A 10 0.88 -0.29 23.15
CA GLY A 10 1.79 0.76 22.70
C GLY A 10 3.00 0.16 21.95
N ARG A 11 3.25 0.63 20.72
CA ARG A 11 4.37 0.15 19.90
C ARG A 11 5.65 0.90 20.28
N TRP A 12 6.70 0.15 20.56
CA TRP A 12 8.02 0.68 20.88
C TRP A 12 8.92 0.70 19.65
N VAL A 13 9.68 1.77 19.48
CA VAL A 13 10.75 1.92 18.50
C VAL A 13 12.01 2.34 19.24
N TRP A 14 13.00 1.46 19.28
CA TRP A 14 14.26 1.68 19.99
C TRP A 14 15.24 2.50 19.15
N ASP A 15 16.03 3.35 19.82
CA ASP A 15 17.15 4.06 19.23
C ASP A 15 18.18 3.06 18.66
N ALA A 16 18.60 3.30 17.42
CA ALA A 16 19.55 2.45 16.71
C ALA A 16 20.97 2.49 17.31
N ARG A 17 21.33 3.55 18.05
CA ARG A 17 22.71 3.75 18.55
C ARG A 17 23.06 2.82 19.72
N ASP A 18 22.28 2.91 20.80
CA ASP A 18 22.59 2.28 22.08
C ASP A 18 21.41 1.54 22.72
N ARG A 19 20.21 1.65 22.12
CA ARG A 19 18.95 1.10 22.65
C ARG A 19 18.62 1.53 24.09
N THR A 20 19.24 2.60 24.61
CA THR A 20 18.91 3.19 25.92
C THR A 20 17.72 4.14 25.83
N ARG A 21 17.36 4.56 24.61
CA ARG A 21 16.23 5.43 24.33
C ARG A 21 15.23 4.73 23.43
N ALA A 22 13.97 5.08 23.61
CA ALA A 22 12.91 4.62 22.73
C ALA A 22 11.79 5.64 22.58
N VAL A 23 11.07 5.52 21.47
CA VAL A 23 9.78 6.18 21.27
C VAL A 23 8.69 5.13 21.47
N ARG A 24 7.69 5.46 22.31
CA ARG A 24 6.48 4.66 22.48
C ARG A 24 5.29 5.42 21.91
N VAL A 25 4.56 4.75 21.02
CA VAL A 25 3.25 5.21 20.51
C VAL A 25 2.16 4.63 21.41
N SER A 26 1.16 5.41 21.78
CA SER A 26 0.00 4.92 22.54
C SER A 26 -1.28 5.59 22.10
N THR A 27 -2.32 4.80 21.83
CA THR A 27 -3.60 5.28 21.32
C THR A 27 -4.59 5.50 22.47
N HIS A 28 -5.20 6.68 22.50
CA HIS A 28 -6.24 7.04 23.46
C HIS A 28 -7.56 7.28 22.71
N GLY A 29 -8.22 6.19 22.30
CA GLY A 29 -9.39 6.22 21.42
C GLY A 29 -10.53 7.10 21.95
N ALA A 30 -10.83 7.03 23.25
CA ALA A 30 -11.87 7.85 23.88
C ALA A 30 -11.59 9.37 23.83
N ALA A 31 -10.31 9.76 23.76
CA ALA A 31 -9.91 11.16 23.64
C ALA A 31 -9.64 11.58 22.19
N GLY A 32 -9.65 10.65 21.24
CA GLY A 32 -9.28 10.91 19.85
C GLY A 32 -7.81 11.33 19.68
N LEU A 33 -6.92 10.88 20.57
CA LEU A 33 -5.50 11.29 20.58
C LEU A 33 -4.55 10.12 20.42
N LEU A 34 -3.40 10.38 19.80
CA LEU A 34 -2.21 9.54 19.87
C LEU A 34 -1.15 10.24 20.72
N ASN A 35 -0.55 9.50 21.65
CA ASN A 35 0.59 9.98 22.42
C ASN A 35 1.87 9.38 21.84
N LEU A 36 2.85 10.25 21.57
CA LEU A 36 4.24 9.87 21.33
C LEU A 36 5.04 10.25 22.55
N SER A 37 5.65 9.26 23.19
CA SER A 37 6.47 9.46 24.38
C SER A 37 7.90 9.04 24.13
N VAL A 38 8.86 9.85 24.57
CA VAL A 38 10.29 9.55 24.53
C VAL A 38 10.69 9.03 25.90
N TRP A 39 11.35 7.88 25.91
CA TRP A 39 11.82 7.21 27.09
C TRP A 39 13.34 7.12 27.06
N ARG A 40 13.94 7.26 28.24
CA ARG A 40 15.34 6.98 28.49
C ARG A 40 15.38 6.01 29.66
N ASP A 41 15.96 4.84 29.43
CA ASP A 41 15.90 3.72 30.35
C ASP A 41 14.43 3.40 30.69
N ASP A 42 14.03 3.54 31.95
CA ASP A 42 12.67 3.33 32.44
C ASP A 42 11.89 4.62 32.69
N VAL A 43 12.45 5.79 32.32
CA VAL A 43 11.86 7.11 32.60
C VAL A 43 11.33 7.75 31.33
N CYS A 44 10.06 8.20 31.37
CA CYS A 44 9.50 9.05 30.32
C CYS A 44 10.08 10.47 30.45
N VAL A 45 10.84 10.89 29.45
CA VAL A 45 11.53 12.19 29.42
C VAL A 45 10.84 13.23 28.52
N GLY A 46 9.78 12.82 27.80
CA GLY A 46 8.98 13.74 27.00
C GLY A 46 7.72 13.08 26.45
N THR A 47 6.66 13.86 26.25
CA THR A 47 5.42 13.38 25.62
C THR A 47 4.81 14.47 24.75
N VAL A 48 4.38 14.08 23.55
CA VAL A 48 3.59 14.89 22.63
C VAL A 48 2.26 14.19 22.40
N LYS A 49 1.17 14.95 22.41
CA LYS A 49 -0.19 14.48 22.10
C LYS A 49 -0.55 15.00 20.72
N LEU A 50 -0.97 14.11 19.84
CA LEU A 50 -1.30 14.42 18.46
C LEU A 50 -2.75 14.06 18.17
N ARG A 51 -3.42 14.94 17.44
CA ARG A 51 -4.67 14.63 16.75
C ARG A 51 -4.40 13.72 15.53
N PRO A 52 -5.44 13.07 14.97
CA PRO A 52 -5.25 12.15 13.85
C PRO A 52 -4.60 12.78 12.61
N ASP A 53 -4.95 14.03 12.30
CA ASP A 53 -4.38 14.82 11.20
C ASP A 53 -2.88 15.14 11.44
N GLU A 54 -2.53 15.62 12.64
CA GLU A 54 -1.14 15.90 13.01
C GLU A 54 -0.27 14.62 13.02
N ALA A 55 -0.85 13.49 13.45
CA ALA A 55 -0.19 12.19 13.37
C ALA A 55 0.05 11.76 11.92
N ALA A 56 -0.91 12.03 11.01
CA ALA A 56 -0.75 11.75 9.59
C ALA A 56 0.35 12.62 8.95
N GLU A 57 0.43 13.91 9.31
CA GLU A 57 1.50 14.81 8.87
C GLU A 57 2.88 14.30 9.30
N LEU A 58 3.02 13.86 10.56
CA LEU A 58 4.26 13.28 11.06
C LEU A 58 4.66 12.02 10.29
N VAL A 59 3.71 11.12 10.00
CA VAL A 59 3.97 9.92 9.21
C VAL A 59 4.42 10.29 7.78
N GLY A 60 3.83 11.34 7.20
CA GLY A 60 4.27 11.90 5.92
C GLY A 60 5.74 12.32 5.97
N ALA A 61 6.12 13.12 6.96
CA ALA A 61 7.51 13.58 7.14
C ALA A 61 8.49 12.41 7.36
N LEU A 62 8.11 11.39 8.12
CA LEU A 62 8.91 10.17 8.33
C LEU A 62 9.13 9.41 7.01
N THR A 63 8.06 9.26 6.22
CA THR A 63 8.10 8.55 4.93
C THR A 63 8.97 9.29 3.92
N GLU A 64 8.87 10.61 3.88
CA GLU A 64 9.71 11.46 3.03
C GLU A 64 11.19 11.38 3.42
N GLY A 65 11.48 11.41 4.72
CA GLY A 65 12.84 11.19 5.24
C GLY A 65 13.39 9.82 4.86
N LEU A 66 12.56 8.77 4.96
CA LEU A 66 12.93 7.41 4.56
C LEU A 66 13.24 7.34 3.05
N ALA A 67 12.41 7.96 2.20
CA ALA A 67 12.64 7.98 0.77
C ALA A 67 13.98 8.65 0.40
N ARG A 68 14.34 9.74 1.08
CA ARG A 68 15.66 10.38 0.90
C ARG A 68 16.82 9.48 1.29
N LEU A 69 16.66 8.69 2.35
CA LEU A 69 17.71 7.78 2.84
C LEU A 69 17.86 6.51 2.01
N ALA A 70 16.75 5.95 1.51
CA ALA A 70 16.77 4.75 0.67
C ALA A 70 17.38 5.01 -0.73
N GLY A 71 17.40 6.27 -1.16
CA GLY A 71 17.66 6.63 -2.55
C GLY A 71 16.50 6.23 -3.47
N PRO A 72 16.53 6.62 -4.75
CA PRO A 72 15.57 6.11 -5.71
C PRO A 72 15.70 4.58 -5.79
N PRO A 73 14.58 3.82 -5.74
CA PRO A 73 14.66 2.39 -5.96
C PRO A 73 15.32 2.14 -7.32
N ALA A 74 16.19 1.13 -7.41
CA ALA A 74 16.69 0.69 -8.70
C ALA A 74 15.47 0.39 -9.59
N PRO A 75 15.45 0.90 -10.84
CA PRO A 75 14.31 0.67 -11.72
C PRO A 75 14.13 -0.85 -11.90
N ASP A 76 12.96 -1.34 -11.52
CA ASP A 76 12.55 -2.71 -11.83
C ASP A 76 12.16 -2.75 -13.31
N ALA A 77 13.18 -2.93 -14.15
CA ALA A 77 13.04 -2.93 -15.60
C ALA A 77 12.02 -3.98 -16.07
N ALA A 78 11.93 -5.12 -15.37
CA ALA A 78 10.97 -6.17 -15.69
C ALA A 78 9.53 -5.72 -15.40
N ARG A 79 9.31 -5.07 -14.25
CA ARG A 79 8.00 -4.48 -13.92
C ARG A 79 7.62 -3.35 -14.86
N LEU A 80 8.58 -2.51 -15.26
CA LEU A 80 8.33 -1.42 -16.20
C LEU A 80 7.93 -1.96 -17.58
N ALA A 81 8.68 -2.92 -18.13
CA ALA A 81 8.35 -3.58 -19.38
C ALA A 81 6.96 -4.23 -19.34
N ALA A 82 6.60 -4.89 -18.23
CA ALA A 82 5.26 -5.48 -18.06
C ALA A 82 4.13 -4.43 -18.06
N VAL A 83 4.39 -3.22 -17.53
CA VAL A 83 3.44 -2.11 -17.59
C VAL A 83 3.32 -1.58 -19.02
N GLU A 84 4.43 -1.43 -19.73
CA GLU A 84 4.48 -0.99 -21.12
C GLU A 84 3.75 -1.97 -22.06
N ASP A 85 3.98 -3.27 -21.92
CA ASP A 85 3.28 -4.31 -22.68
C ASP A 85 1.77 -4.26 -22.44
N ARG A 86 1.37 -4.07 -21.18
CA ARG A 86 -0.04 -3.95 -20.81
C ARG A 86 -0.66 -2.68 -21.42
N LEU A 87 0.06 -1.57 -21.39
CA LEU A 87 -0.39 -0.31 -21.99
C LEU A 87 -0.56 -0.46 -23.50
N ALA A 88 0.44 -1.03 -24.19
CA ALA A 88 0.37 -1.29 -25.63
C ALA A 88 -0.82 -2.19 -26.00
N GLY A 89 -1.11 -3.21 -25.20
CA GLY A 89 -2.29 -4.05 -25.38
C GLY A 89 -3.61 -3.27 -25.22
N LEU A 90 -3.68 -2.34 -24.27
CA LEU A 90 -4.86 -1.48 -24.09
C LEU A 90 -5.01 -0.49 -25.25
N GLU A 91 -3.93 0.13 -25.70
CA GLU A 91 -3.91 1.04 -26.84
C GLU A 91 -4.33 0.34 -28.13
N ALA A 92 -3.82 -0.85 -28.40
CA ALA A 92 -4.21 -1.65 -29.56
C ALA A 92 -5.72 -1.98 -29.53
N ARG A 93 -6.26 -2.31 -28.35
CA ARG A 93 -7.70 -2.55 -28.18
C ARG A 93 -8.51 -1.29 -28.43
N LEU A 94 -8.06 -0.13 -27.97
CA LEU A 94 -8.73 1.15 -28.16
C LEU A 94 -8.67 1.61 -29.63
N ALA A 95 -7.53 1.43 -30.30
CA ALA A 95 -7.31 1.79 -31.70
C ALA A 95 -8.07 0.89 -32.69
N ALA A 96 -8.44 -0.34 -32.29
CA ALA A 96 -9.23 -1.22 -33.13
C ALA A 96 -10.62 -0.61 -33.41
N PRO A 97 -11.03 -0.48 -34.68
CA PRO A 97 -12.32 0.11 -35.02
C PRO A 97 -13.47 -0.74 -34.45
N PRO A 98 -14.58 -0.10 -34.04
CA PRO A 98 -15.66 -0.76 -33.29
C PRO A 98 -16.25 -1.99 -34.02
N GLY A 99 -16.30 -1.97 -35.36
CA GLY A 99 -16.82 -3.09 -36.16
C GLY A 99 -15.90 -4.32 -36.21
N ARG A 100 -14.59 -4.17 -35.99
CA ARG A 100 -13.64 -5.29 -36.04
C ARG A 100 -13.76 -6.20 -34.82
N ARG A 101 -14.05 -5.61 -33.64
CA ARG A 101 -14.29 -6.36 -32.39
C ARG A 101 -15.56 -7.23 -32.47
N VAL A 102 -16.61 -6.69 -33.09
CA VAL A 102 -17.86 -7.43 -33.34
C VAL A 102 -17.64 -8.55 -34.36
N ALA A 103 -16.87 -8.29 -35.43
CA ALA A 103 -16.55 -9.27 -36.44
C ALA A 103 -15.68 -10.44 -35.90
N ASP A 104 -14.68 -10.15 -35.07
CA ASP A 104 -13.82 -11.18 -34.48
C ASP A 104 -14.59 -12.03 -33.45
N GLY A 105 -15.48 -11.42 -32.67
CA GLY A 105 -16.40 -12.14 -31.78
C GLY A 105 -17.38 -13.04 -32.55
N ALA A 106 -17.95 -12.55 -33.65
CA ALA A 106 -18.84 -13.33 -34.51
C ALA A 106 -18.11 -14.52 -35.17
N ARG A 107 -16.86 -14.34 -35.60
CA ARG A 107 -16.03 -15.42 -36.17
C ARG A 107 -15.71 -16.50 -35.15
N ALA A 108 -15.34 -16.12 -33.91
CA ALA A 108 -15.09 -17.07 -32.84
C ALA A 108 -16.35 -17.87 -32.47
N ALA A 109 -17.51 -17.22 -32.41
CA ALA A 109 -18.79 -17.88 -32.17
C ALA A 109 -19.16 -18.86 -33.31
N ALA A 110 -18.98 -18.44 -34.57
CA ALA A 110 -19.23 -19.30 -35.72
C ALA A 110 -18.33 -20.55 -35.73
N ALA A 111 -17.05 -20.40 -35.40
CA ALA A 111 -16.12 -21.52 -35.29
C ALA A 111 -16.50 -22.50 -34.17
N ALA A 112 -16.97 -21.99 -33.03
CA ALA A 112 -17.44 -22.83 -31.92
C ALA A 112 -18.71 -23.62 -32.29
N VAL A 113 -19.67 -22.97 -32.98
CA VAL A 113 -20.90 -23.61 -33.46
C VAL A 113 -20.59 -24.68 -34.50
N ALA A 114 -19.72 -24.38 -35.47
CA ALA A 114 -19.29 -25.37 -36.47
C ALA A 114 -18.61 -26.58 -35.82
N GLY A 115 -17.77 -26.36 -34.82
CA GLY A 115 -17.16 -27.45 -34.02
C GLY A 115 -18.19 -28.29 -33.25
N GLN A 116 -19.25 -27.66 -32.71
CA GLN A 116 -20.33 -28.37 -32.04
C GLN A 116 -21.17 -29.23 -33.00
N VAL A 117 -21.48 -28.72 -34.19
CA VAL A 117 -22.24 -29.44 -35.21
C VAL A 117 -21.45 -30.66 -35.71
N LEU A 118 -20.16 -30.48 -36.01
CA LEU A 118 -19.29 -31.59 -36.43
C LEU A 118 -19.16 -32.69 -35.37
N ARG A 119 -19.22 -32.34 -34.08
CA ARG A 119 -19.20 -33.31 -32.98
C ARG A 119 -20.52 -34.06 -32.79
N ARG A 120 -21.66 -33.48 -33.19
CA ARG A 120 -22.98 -34.14 -33.11
C ARG A 120 -23.28 -35.08 -34.28
N LEU A 121 -22.50 -34.99 -35.36
CA LEU A 121 -22.62 -35.83 -36.55
C LEU A 121 -21.67 -37.04 -36.54
N ARG A 122 -20.93 -37.24 -35.45
CA ARG A 122 -20.12 -38.44 -35.16
C ARG A 122 -20.77 -39.22 -34.04
#